data_AF-A0A0D3JW74-F1
#
_entry.id   AF-A0A0D3JW74-F1
#
_cell.length_a   1.000
_cell.length_b   1.000
_cell.length_c   1.000
_cell.angle_alpha   90.00
_cell.angle_beta   90.00
_cell.angle_gamma   90.00
#
_symmetry.space_group_name_H-M   'P 1'
#
loop_
_entity.id
_entity.type
_entity.pdbx_description
1 polymer ?
#
loop_
_entity_poly.entity_id
_entity_poly.type
_entity_poly.pdbx_seq_one_letter_code
_entity_poly.pdbx_strand_id
1 'polypeptide(L)'
;MSDPVMAADGHSYERTAIERWLATKSTSPLTGGELDHTCIFPNHSLRRMIREWQKAQAVECTELSASPSSRESLRRLQWCACVSASARQSRAQ
;
A
#
# COMPACT_ATOMS: atom_id res chain seq x y z
N MET A 1 3.98 6.37 8.86
CA MET A 1 5.34 6.05 9.31
C MET A 1 6.30 6.48 8.21
N SER A 2 7.14 7.47 8.47
CA SER A 2 7.99 8.10 7.44
C SER A 2 9.40 7.54 7.45
N ASP A 3 9.95 7.32 8.65
CA ASP A 3 11.25 6.69 8.85
C ASP A 3 11.18 5.59 9.93
N PRO A 4 10.96 4.33 9.50
CA PRO A 4 11.03 3.20 10.41
C PRO A 4 12.46 2.95 10.91
N VAL A 5 12.61 2.88 12.22
CA VAL A 5 13.85 2.51 12.93
C VAL A 5 13.57 1.33 13.84
N MET A 6 14.52 0.41 13.92
CA MET A 6 14.49 -0.77 14.78
C MET A 6 15.27 -0.48 16.06
N ALA A 7 14.68 -0.77 17.21
CA ALA A 7 15.38 -0.71 18.50
C ALA A 7 15.97 -2.09 18.85
N ALA A 8 16.74 -2.14 19.94
CA ALA A 8 17.42 -3.35 20.41
C ALA A 8 16.46 -4.50 20.77
N ASP A 9 15.18 -4.21 20.99
CA ASP A 9 14.12 -5.17 21.27
C ASP A 9 13.57 -5.89 20.02
N GLY A 10 14.07 -5.53 18.83
CA GLY A 10 13.62 -6.10 17.55
C GLY A 10 12.33 -5.47 17.00
N HIS A 11 11.77 -4.47 17.68
CA HIS A 11 10.57 -3.77 17.20
C HIS A 11 10.94 -2.55 16.38
N SER A 12 10.07 -2.22 15.42
CA SER A 12 10.23 -1.05 14.55
C SER A 12 9.30 0.09 14.99
N TYR A 13 9.89 1.25 15.23
CA TYR A 13 9.23 2.48 15.66
C TYR A 13 9.46 3.62 14.66
N GLU A 14 8.68 4.68 14.78
CA GLU A 14 9.00 5.93 14.08
C GLU A 14 10.20 6.60 14.75
N ARG A 15 11.16 7.08 13.95
CA ARG A 15 12.37 7.78 14.44
C ARG A 15 12.05 8.84 15.49
N THR A 16 11.15 9.76 15.19
CA THR A 16 10.83 10.89 16.09
C THR A 16 10.14 10.44 17.38
N ALA A 17 9.38 9.35 17.33
CA ALA A 17 8.69 8.81 18.50
C ALA A 17 9.68 8.15 19.46
N ILE A 18 10.58 7.30 18.94
CA ILE A 18 11.56 6.62 19.77
C ILE A 18 12.62 7.57 20.32
N GLU A 19 13.04 8.58 19.54
CA GLU A 19 13.96 9.62 20.02
C GLU A 19 13.38 10.40 21.22
N ARG A 20 12.10 10.78 21.16
CA ARG A 20 11.41 11.44 22.28
C ARG A 20 11.22 10.52 23.48
N TRP A 21 10.93 9.25 23.22
CA TRP A 21 10.77 8.27 24.28
C TRP A 21 12.07 8.03 25.03
N LEU A 22 13.17 7.80 24.30
CA LEU A 22 14.51 7.59 24.85
C LEU A 22 15.06 8.80 25.60
N ALA A 23 14.57 10.01 25.29
CA ALA A 23 14.88 11.21 26.07
C ALA A 23 14.28 11.20 27.49
N THR A 24 13.26 10.36 27.72
CA THR A 24 12.53 10.29 29.01
C THR A 24 12.72 8.95 29.71
N LYS A 25 12.77 7.85 28.95
CA LYS A 25 12.80 6.47 29.45
C LYS A 25 13.68 5.58 28.60
N SER A 26 14.47 4.72 29.24
CA SER A 26 15.32 3.70 28.60
C SER A 26 14.61 2.35 28.41
N THR A 27 13.28 2.35 28.27
CA THR A 27 12.48 1.12 28.11
C THR A 27 11.86 1.04 26.73
N SER A 28 11.44 -0.15 26.30
CA SER A 28 10.67 -0.32 25.08
C SER A 28 9.27 0.27 25.28
N PRO A 29 8.80 1.16 24.39
CA PRO A 29 7.46 1.73 24.49
C PRO A 29 6.34 0.71 24.25
N LEU A 30 6.65 -0.44 23.63
CA LEU A 30 5.65 -1.45 23.27
C LEU A 30 5.57 -2.58 24.30
N THR A 31 6.72 -3.06 24.77
CA THR A 31 6.79 -4.19 25.73
C THR A 31 7.00 -3.74 27.16
N GLY A 32 7.42 -2.50 27.39
CA GLY A 32 7.79 -2.00 28.72
C GLY A 32 9.09 -2.60 29.27
N GLY A 33 9.76 -3.48 28.51
CA GLY A 33 11.03 -4.08 28.89
C GLY A 33 12.17 -3.06 28.89
N GLU A 34 13.20 -3.28 29.70
CA GLU A 34 14.40 -2.45 29.69
C GLU A 34 15.19 -2.69 28.39
N LEU A 35 15.63 -1.61 27.75
CA LEU A 35 16.48 -1.71 26.57
C LEU A 35 17.93 -1.82 27.03
N ASP A 36 18.59 -2.92 26.70
CA ASP A 36 20.02 -3.12 27.00
C ASP A 36 20.86 -1.96 26.42
N HIS A 37 20.49 -1.49 25.22
CA HIS A 37 21.17 -0.40 24.53
C HIS A 37 20.20 0.53 23.79
N THR A 38 20.52 1.82 23.79
CA THR A 38 19.79 2.92 23.12
C THR A 38 20.06 2.98 21.60
N CYS A 39 20.68 1.95 21.03
CA CYS A 39 21.03 1.91 19.62
C CYS A 39 19.77 1.71 18.77
N ILE A 40 19.54 2.65 17.85
CA ILE A 40 18.46 2.58 16.87
C ILE A 40 19.04 2.39 15.46
N PHE A 41 18.54 1.41 14.74
CA PHE A 41 19.01 1.04 13.41
C PHE A 41 17.94 1.37 12.36
N PRO A 42 18.24 2.07 11.26
CA PRO A 42 17.25 2.34 10.23
C PRO A 42 16.79 1.06 9.54
N ASN A 43 15.47 0.84 9.43
CA ASN A 43 14.90 -0.32 8.75
C ASN A 43 14.50 0.03 7.30
N HIS A 44 15.45 -0.14 6.38
CA HIS A 44 15.23 0.18 4.96
C HIS A 44 14.21 -0.75 4.28
N SER A 45 14.13 -2.01 4.70
CA SER A 45 13.19 -2.99 4.15
C SER A 45 11.75 -2.60 4.44
N LEU A 46 11.44 -2.26 5.70
CA LEU A 46 10.13 -1.78 6.10
C LEU A 46 9.77 -0.47 5.41
N ARG A 47 10.73 0.45 5.27
CA ARG A 47 10.53 1.70 4.53
C ARG A 47 10.15 1.45 3.07
N ARG A 48 10.78 0.48 2.41
CA ARG A 48 10.43 0.09 1.04
C ARG A 48 9.02 -0.47 0.99
N MET A 49 8.67 -1.41 1.86
CA MET A 49 7.33 -2.02 1.88
C MET A 49 6.22 -0.98 2.08
N ILE A 50 6.40 -0.03 3.01
CA ILE A 50 5.44 1.06 3.25
C ILE A 50 5.28 1.92 2.00
N ARG A 51 6.38 2.29 1.33
CA ARG A 51 6.33 3.09 0.10
C ARG A 51 5.61 2.38 -1.03
N GLU A 52 5.89 1.09 -1.24
CA GLU A 52 5.20 0.31 -2.27
C GLU A 52 3.71 0.16 -1.96
N TRP A 53 3.34 -0.05 -0.69
CA TRP A 53 1.94 -0.08 -0.28
C TRP A 53 1.22 1.26 -0.46
N GLN A 54 1.89 2.37 -0.16
CA GLN A 54 1.36 3.72 -0.40
C GLN A 54 1.15 3.99 -1.90
N LYS A 55 2.10 3.58 -2.74
CA LYS A 55 1.97 3.69 -4.20
C LYS A 55 0.79 2.87 -4.69
N ALA A 56 0.68 1.61 -4.29
CA ALA A 56 -0.41 0.72 -4.71
C ALA A 56 -1.80 1.31 -4.38
N GLN A 57 -1.98 1.85 -3.17
CA GLN A 57 -3.24 2.51 -2.79
C GLN A 57 -3.50 3.83 -3.53
N ALA A 58 -2.46 4.58 -3.86
CA ALA A 58 -2.63 5.78 -4.69
C ALA A 58 -3.16 5.42 -6.09
N VAL A 59 -2.83 4.23 -6.59
CA VAL A 59 -3.43 3.71 -7.83
C VAL A 59 -4.89 3.33 -7.59
N GLU A 60 -5.23 2.58 -6.54
CA GLU A 60 -6.62 2.16 -6.27
C GLU A 60 -7.62 3.33 -6.10
N CYS A 61 -7.20 4.50 -5.60
CA CYS A 61 -8.08 5.67 -5.52
C CYS A 61 -8.26 6.44 -6.85
N THR A 62 -7.40 6.22 -7.85
CA THR A 62 -7.50 6.89 -9.16
C THR A 62 -8.38 6.10 -10.13
N GLU A 63 -8.43 4.77 -9.97
CA GLU A 63 -9.18 3.86 -10.83
C GLU A 63 -10.68 3.80 -10.44
N LEU A 64 -11.01 4.11 -9.17
CA LEU A 64 -12.38 4.11 -8.64
C LEU A 64 -13.03 5.50 -8.53
N SER A 65 -12.26 6.59 -8.66
CA SER A 65 -12.80 7.96 -8.71
C SER A 65 -12.87 8.54 -10.14
N ALA A 66 -12.23 7.91 -11.11
CA ALA A 66 -12.60 8.05 -12.51
C ALA A 66 -13.93 7.33 -12.75
N SER A 67 -15.03 7.92 -12.28
CA SER A 67 -16.36 7.57 -12.76
C SER A 67 -16.31 7.52 -14.30
N PRO A 68 -16.75 6.44 -14.96
CA PRO A 68 -16.87 6.41 -16.41
C PRO A 68 -18.05 7.30 -16.79
N SER A 69 -17.84 8.61 -16.75
CA SER A 69 -18.77 9.58 -17.28
C SER A 69 -18.82 9.40 -18.81
N SER A 70 -19.88 8.70 -19.23
CA SER A 70 -20.52 8.76 -20.54
C SER A 70 -19.75 8.32 -21.79
N ARG A 71 -18.47 7.92 -21.75
CA ARG A 71 -17.75 7.47 -22.97
C ARG A 71 -17.32 6.01 -23.00
N GLU A 72 -17.15 5.35 -21.87
CA GLU A 72 -16.70 3.94 -21.83
C GLU A 72 -17.85 2.92 -21.88
N SER A 73 -19.09 3.35 -21.66
CA SER A 73 -20.29 2.51 -21.88
C SER A 73 -20.43 2.09 -23.35
N LEU A 74 -20.00 2.93 -24.30
CA LEU A 74 -20.09 2.62 -25.73
C LEU A 74 -19.06 1.58 -26.17
N ARG A 75 -17.86 1.56 -25.60
CA ARG A 75 -16.83 0.56 -25.97
C ARG A 75 -17.15 -0.83 -25.42
N ARG A 76 -17.80 -0.91 -24.26
CA ARG A 76 -18.26 -2.20 -23.70
C ARG A 76 -19.54 -2.71 -24.37
N LEU A 77 -20.44 -1.82 -24.82
CA LEU A 77 -21.58 -2.20 -25.68
C LEU A 77 -21.14 -2.59 -27.10
N GLN A 78 -20.10 -1.97 -27.65
CA GLN A 78 -19.56 -2.29 -28.97
C GLN A 78 -18.86 -3.66 -29.00
N TRP A 79 -18.29 -4.13 -27.88
CA TRP A 79 -17.79 -5.51 -27.75
C TRP A 79 -18.94 -6.55 -27.69
N CYS A 80 -20.02 -6.27 -26.96
CA CYS A 80 -21.19 -7.18 -26.90
C CYS A 80 -21.96 -7.29 -28.25
N ALA A 81 -21.98 -6.23 -29.06
CA ALA A 81 -22.58 -6.28 -30.40
C ALA A 81 -21.77 -7.13 -31.41
N CYS A 82 -20.45 -7.21 -31.27
CA CYS A 82 -19.61 -8.03 -32.16
C CYS A 82 -19.72 -9.54 -31.88
N VAL A 83 -19.81 -9.97 -30.62
CA VAL A 83 -19.88 -11.41 -30.27
C VAL A 83 -21.23 -12.05 -30.64
N SER A 84 -22.31 -11.27 -30.72
CA SER A 84 -23.64 -11.79 -31.09
C SER A 84 -23.96 -11.71 -32.59
N ALA A 85 -23.26 -10.88 -33.37
CA ALA A 85 -23.43 -10.81 -34.83
C ALA A 85 -22.73 -11.96 -35.58
N SER A 86 -21.67 -12.55 -35.00
CA SER A 86 -20.94 -13.65 -35.64
C SER A 86 -21.66 -15.01 -35.57
N ALA A 87 -22.70 -15.15 -34.73
CA ALA A 87 -23.44 -16.40 -34.58
C ALA A 87 -24.61 -16.60 -35.58
N ARG A 88 -24.83 -15.68 -36.53
CA ARG A 88 -25.92 -15.78 -37.54
C ARG A 88 -25.42 -16.11 -38.95
N GLN A 89 -24.13 -16.41 -39.12
CA GLN A 89 -23.51 -16.65 -40.42
C GLN A 89 -22.92 -18.06 -40.53
N SER A 90 -23.60 -19.07 -39.99
CA SER A 90 -23.24 -20.49 -40.15
C SER A 90 -24.46 -21.42 -40.18
N ARG A 91 -25.59 -20.97 -40.76
CA ARG A 91 -26.73 -21.84 -41.07
C ARG A 91 -27.39 -21.49 -42.41
N ALA A 92 -26.54 -21.28 -43.40
CA ALA A 92 -26.88 -21.26 -44.81
C ALA A 92 -25.80 -22.02 -45.57
N GLN A 93 -25.68 -23.30 -45.28
CA GLN A 93 -25.36 -24.37 -46.24
C GLN A 93 -26.15 -25.60 -45.83
#